data_AF-A0AAU2NB50-F1
#
_entry.id   AF-A0AAU2NB50-F1
#
_cell.length_a   1.000
_cell.length_b   1.000
_cell.length_c   1.000
_cell.angle_alpha   90.00
_cell.angle_beta   90.00
_cell.angle_gamma   90.00
#
_symmetry.space_group_name_H-M   'P 1'
#
loop_
_entity.id
_entity.type
_entity.pdbx_description
1 polymer ?
#
loop_
_entity_poly.entity_id
_entity_poly.type
_entity_poly.pdbx_seq_one_letter_code
_entity_poly.pdbx_strand_id
1 'polypeptide(L)'
;MHPEPRPWTPYPKIPANTRLGEARGRNWVAHEKIHGANFAVVCDASGAYPAKRRELLADGGLDDFFGVGRIWPALAVAAIRCARTLRQDTGAPASAVVTVYGELAGGRYPHPGVPATPGADPVQTGVWYAPGLLWLPFDATVTDDGGTRWIGDRTLRAAAAEAGLLCVPLLAEGPLARLQELPVVFPTRLPGLLGLPALPDNLAEGIVVKPADGSRGPGRPMAKVKQPAFAEDERYDGSRPYQAPPDGVAGVPGWLLAHGTGLLTPARAASAVSKLGPCTPPGDLAAEIARDATEEVARELGGLDGTAYRALEEALRTGALALARFDAADRRA
;
A
#
# COMPACT_ATOMS: atom_id res chain seq x y z
N MET A 1 -6.45 -26.29 -6.32
CA MET A 1 -6.63 -25.56 -7.58
C MET A 1 -5.42 -24.66 -7.72
N HIS A 2 -4.51 -24.90 -8.67
CA HIS A 2 -3.40 -23.97 -8.88
C HIS A 2 -3.98 -22.68 -9.47
N PRO A 3 -3.77 -21.50 -8.86
CA PRO A 3 -4.25 -20.26 -9.44
C PRO A 3 -3.59 -20.08 -10.80
N GLU A 4 -4.39 -19.75 -11.82
CA GLU A 4 -3.83 -19.36 -13.12
C GLU A 4 -2.78 -18.26 -12.91
N PRO A 5 -1.69 -18.25 -13.70
CA PRO A 5 -0.66 -17.23 -13.57
C PRO A 5 -1.27 -15.86 -13.86
N ARG A 6 -1.46 -15.07 -12.80
CA ARG A 6 -1.95 -13.70 -12.92
C ARG A 6 -0.89 -12.86 -13.63
N PRO A 7 -1.25 -12.05 -14.64
CA PRO A 7 -0.29 -11.20 -15.33
C PRO A 7 0.20 -10.13 -14.35
N TRP A 8 1.42 -10.32 -13.84
CA TRP A 8 2.10 -9.41 -12.93
C TRP A 8 3.53 -9.18 -13.44
N THR A 9 4.01 -7.95 -13.31
CA THR A 9 5.37 -7.59 -13.68
C THR A 9 6.13 -7.04 -12.47
N PRO A 10 7.32 -7.56 -12.16
CA PRO A 10 8.20 -6.97 -11.16
C PRO A 10 8.46 -5.48 -11.41
N TYR A 11 8.47 -4.67 -10.34
CA TYR A 11 8.85 -3.27 -10.48
C TYR A 11 10.30 -3.15 -10.99
N PRO A 12 10.57 -2.35 -12.04
CA PRO A 12 11.90 -2.25 -12.62
C PRO A 12 12.93 -1.77 -11.59
N LYS A 13 14.17 -2.21 -11.75
CA LYS A 13 15.27 -1.63 -10.96
C LYS A 13 15.49 -0.19 -11.42
N ILE A 14 15.37 0.75 -10.49
CA ILE A 14 15.75 2.14 -10.74
C ILE A 14 17.28 2.23 -10.72
N PRO A 15 17.93 2.61 -11.83
CA PRO A 15 19.38 2.73 -11.89
C PRO A 15 19.86 3.92 -11.04
N ALA A 16 21.02 3.75 -10.41
CA ALA A 16 21.66 4.81 -9.63
C ALA A 16 22.43 5.75 -10.57
N ASN A 17 22.41 7.05 -10.28
CA ASN A 17 23.24 8.05 -10.96
C ASN A 17 23.11 8.08 -12.50
N THR A 18 22.00 7.57 -13.04
CA THR A 18 21.73 7.67 -14.47
C THR A 18 21.44 9.12 -14.82
N ARG A 19 22.19 9.65 -15.79
CA ARG A 19 21.80 10.87 -16.47
C ARG A 19 20.54 10.56 -17.27
N LEU A 20 19.39 10.90 -16.69
CA LEU A 20 18.16 11.05 -17.45
C LEU A 20 18.50 12.07 -18.55
N GLY A 21 18.57 11.62 -19.80
CA GLY A 21 18.94 12.47 -20.93
C GLY A 21 17.99 13.66 -21.06
N GLU A 22 18.28 14.58 -21.98
CA GLU A 22 17.41 15.74 -22.23
C GLU A 22 16.05 15.29 -22.79
N ALA A 23 15.14 14.85 -21.93
CA ALA A 23 13.73 14.70 -22.24
C ALA A 23 13.10 16.10 -22.29
N ARG A 24 13.55 16.91 -23.27
CA ARG A 24 13.07 18.28 -23.49
C ARG A 24 11.55 18.26 -23.61
N GLY A 25 10.87 19.15 -22.89
CA GLY A 25 9.43 19.33 -22.95
C GLY A 25 8.58 18.39 -22.08
N ARG A 26 9.16 17.43 -21.34
CA ARG A 26 8.39 16.61 -20.37
C ARG A 26 8.46 17.21 -18.97
N ASN A 27 7.35 17.16 -18.26
CA ASN A 27 7.31 17.48 -16.83
C ASN A 27 7.75 16.27 -16.00
N TRP A 28 8.45 16.52 -14.91
CA TRP A 28 9.00 15.48 -14.03
C TRP A 28 8.54 15.71 -12.60
N VAL A 29 8.58 14.65 -11.79
CA VAL A 29 8.35 14.71 -10.35
C VAL A 29 9.53 14.12 -9.60
N ALA A 30 9.83 14.71 -8.45
CA ALA A 30 10.77 14.21 -7.48
C ALA A 30 10.01 13.80 -6.21
N HIS A 31 10.18 12.55 -5.79
CA HIS A 31 9.64 12.04 -4.53
C HIS A 31 10.74 11.71 -3.55
N GLU A 32 10.41 11.78 -2.26
CA GLU A 32 11.25 11.19 -1.22
C GLU A 32 11.40 9.70 -1.50
N LYS A 33 12.65 9.22 -1.49
CA LYS A 33 12.93 7.80 -1.54
C LYS A 33 12.73 7.23 -0.14
N ILE A 34 11.61 6.55 0.06
CA ILE A 34 11.35 5.83 1.31
C ILE A 34 12.29 4.62 1.42
N HIS A 35 12.82 4.43 2.62
CA HIS A 35 13.64 3.31 3.02
C HIS A 35 12.78 2.24 3.67
N GLY A 36 12.38 1.22 2.90
CA GLY A 36 11.53 0.16 3.39
C GLY A 36 11.73 -1.12 2.60
N ALA A 37 10.62 -1.80 2.34
CA ALA A 37 10.57 -2.96 1.46
C ALA A 37 9.57 -2.72 0.34
N ASN A 38 9.99 -3.00 -0.91
CA ASN A 38 9.09 -2.90 -2.04
C ASN A 38 7.92 -3.88 -1.89
N PHE A 39 6.70 -3.34 -1.99
CA PHE A 39 5.45 -4.08 -1.88
C PHE A 39 4.47 -3.56 -2.92
N ALA A 40 3.83 -4.46 -3.65
CA ALA A 40 2.82 -4.12 -4.63
C ALA A 40 1.51 -4.84 -4.33
N VAL A 41 0.42 -4.26 -4.82
CA VAL A 41 -0.90 -4.87 -4.79
C VAL A 41 -1.40 -4.98 -6.22
N VAL A 42 -1.67 -6.20 -6.64
CA VAL A 42 -2.24 -6.52 -7.95
C VAL A 42 -3.74 -6.66 -7.77
N CYS A 43 -4.50 -5.80 -8.44
CA CYS A 43 -5.95 -5.81 -8.44
C CYS A 43 -6.46 -6.26 -9.80
N ASP A 44 -7.24 -7.33 -9.84
CA ASP A 44 -7.95 -7.80 -11.03
C ASP A 44 -9.47 -7.80 -10.77
N ALA A 45 -10.25 -8.60 -11.51
CA ALA A 45 -11.69 -8.73 -11.32
C ALA A 45 -12.07 -9.57 -10.09
N SER A 46 -11.15 -10.39 -9.59
CA SER A 46 -11.37 -11.33 -8.48
C SER A 46 -10.92 -10.79 -7.13
N GLY A 47 -10.04 -9.79 -7.09
CA GLY A 47 -9.69 -9.11 -5.84
C GLY A 47 -8.33 -8.43 -5.87
N ALA A 48 -7.75 -8.27 -4.67
CA ALA A 48 -6.42 -7.73 -4.45
C ALA A 48 -5.44 -8.82 -4.02
N TYR A 49 -4.24 -8.79 -4.59
CA TYR A 49 -3.20 -9.78 -4.35
C TYR A 49 -1.89 -9.09 -3.96
N PRO A 50 -1.31 -9.45 -2.80
CA PRO A 50 -0.05 -8.87 -2.35
C PRO A 50 1.13 -9.44 -3.14
N ALA A 51 2.12 -8.61 -3.41
CA ALA A 51 3.35 -9.00 -4.09
C ALA A 51 4.57 -8.36 -3.44
N LYS A 52 5.65 -9.11 -3.32
CA LYS A 52 6.98 -8.54 -3.07
C LYS A 52 7.68 -8.29 -4.40
N ARG A 53 8.91 -7.78 -4.34
CA ARG A 53 9.68 -7.35 -5.52
C ARG A 53 9.72 -8.35 -6.68
N ARG A 54 9.73 -9.66 -6.41
CA ARG A 54 10.00 -10.69 -7.42
C ARG A 54 8.89 -11.73 -7.58
N GLU A 55 7.88 -11.73 -6.72
CA GLU A 55 6.79 -12.70 -6.78
C GLU A 55 5.55 -12.20 -6.03
N LEU A 56 4.39 -12.72 -6.43
CA LEU A 56 3.17 -12.66 -5.64
C LEU A 56 3.40 -13.39 -4.31
N LEU A 57 2.85 -12.87 -3.22
CA LEU A 57 2.83 -13.60 -1.97
C LEU A 57 1.70 -14.64 -2.05
N ALA A 58 2.03 -15.89 -1.72
CA ALA A 58 1.03 -16.94 -1.52
C ALA A 58 0.19 -16.63 -0.27
N ASP A 59 -0.86 -17.41 -0.04
CA ASP A 59 -1.85 -17.16 1.03
C ASP A 59 -1.22 -17.05 2.44
N GLY A 60 -0.14 -17.78 2.73
CA GLY A 60 0.62 -17.65 3.99
C GLY A 60 1.61 -16.48 4.05
N GLY A 61 1.92 -15.85 2.91
CA GLY A 61 2.95 -14.80 2.83
C GLY A 61 2.57 -13.48 3.50
N LEU A 62 1.30 -13.28 3.87
CA LEU A 62 0.85 -12.14 4.66
C LEU A 62 1.44 -12.12 6.08
N ASP A 63 1.70 -13.30 6.66
CA ASP A 63 2.31 -13.42 7.98
C ASP A 63 3.81 -13.12 7.91
N ASP A 64 4.49 -13.66 6.89
CA ASP A 64 5.95 -13.63 6.80
C ASP A 64 6.53 -12.30 6.32
N PHE A 65 5.73 -11.49 5.61
CA PHE A 65 6.22 -10.25 5.00
C PHE A 65 6.06 -9.04 5.92
N PHE A 66 6.97 -8.91 6.90
CA PHE A 66 7.03 -7.79 7.86
C PHE A 66 5.73 -7.58 8.66
N GLY A 67 4.90 -8.63 8.77
CA GLY A 67 3.59 -8.59 9.39
C GLY A 67 2.57 -7.68 8.70
N VAL A 68 2.64 -7.60 7.36
CA VAL A 68 1.66 -6.89 6.53
C VAL A 68 0.22 -7.36 6.77
N GLY A 69 0.00 -8.60 7.22
CA GLY A 69 -1.32 -9.10 7.61
C GLY A 69 -2.06 -8.17 8.59
N ARG A 70 -1.35 -7.46 9.48
CA ARG A 70 -1.98 -6.50 10.41
C ARG A 70 -2.70 -5.34 9.74
N ILE A 71 -2.25 -4.95 8.55
CA ILE A 71 -2.84 -3.84 7.78
C ILE A 71 -3.56 -4.31 6.52
N TRP A 72 -3.49 -5.62 6.20
CA TRP A 72 -3.95 -6.16 4.93
C TRP A 72 -5.44 -5.91 4.65
N PRO A 73 -6.39 -6.11 5.58
CA PRO A 73 -7.81 -5.89 5.28
C PRO A 73 -8.12 -4.46 4.83
N ALA A 74 -7.61 -3.45 5.54
CA ALA A 74 -7.75 -2.04 5.17
C ALA A 74 -7.00 -1.71 3.87
N LEU A 75 -5.77 -2.21 3.75
CA LEU A 75 -4.92 -1.97 2.58
C LEU A 75 -5.53 -2.54 1.30
N ALA A 76 -6.06 -3.78 1.34
CA ALA A 76 -6.69 -4.44 0.20
C ALA A 76 -7.94 -3.69 -0.28
N VAL A 77 -8.84 -3.32 0.65
CA VAL A 77 -10.05 -2.54 0.34
C VAL A 77 -9.67 -1.19 -0.29
N ALA A 78 -8.68 -0.50 0.26
CA ALA A 78 -8.19 0.77 -0.29
C ALA A 78 -7.51 0.59 -1.66
N ALA A 79 -6.71 -0.46 -1.85
CA ALA A 79 -6.07 -0.75 -3.14
C ALA A 79 -7.10 -1.06 -4.24
N ILE A 80 -8.17 -1.80 -3.92
CA ILE A 80 -9.28 -2.06 -4.85
C ILE A 80 -9.99 -0.76 -5.23
N ARG A 81 -10.24 0.13 -4.25
CA ARG A 81 -10.82 1.46 -4.50
C ARG A 81 -9.92 2.29 -5.43
N CYS A 82 -8.63 2.37 -5.13
CA CYS A 82 -7.65 3.06 -5.96
C CYS A 82 -7.62 2.48 -7.38
N ALA A 83 -7.60 1.15 -7.52
CA ALA A 83 -7.59 0.47 -8.80
C ALA A 83 -8.85 0.76 -9.62
N ARG A 84 -10.03 0.84 -8.98
CA ARG A 84 -11.28 1.24 -9.63
C ARG A 84 -11.17 2.64 -10.23
N THR A 85 -10.71 3.63 -9.45
CA THR A 85 -10.51 5.00 -9.92
C THR A 85 -9.50 5.06 -11.07
N LEU A 86 -8.39 4.31 -10.98
CA LEU A 86 -7.39 4.26 -12.05
C LEU A 86 -7.93 3.65 -13.35
N ARG A 87 -8.77 2.61 -13.28
CA ARG A 87 -9.43 2.07 -14.47
C ARG A 87 -10.35 3.11 -15.12
N GLN A 88 -11.14 3.81 -14.30
CA GLN A 88 -12.06 4.85 -14.77
C GLN A 88 -11.32 6.00 -15.46
N ASP A 89 -10.27 6.54 -14.82
CA ASP A 89 -9.44 7.63 -15.38
C ASP A 89 -8.80 7.25 -16.72
N THR A 90 -8.42 5.98 -16.86
CA THR A 90 -7.74 5.48 -18.06
C THR A 90 -8.67 4.92 -19.14
N GLY A 91 -9.98 4.88 -18.88
CA GLY A 91 -10.98 4.26 -19.74
C GLY A 91 -10.80 2.74 -19.92
N ALA A 92 -10.09 2.09 -19.00
CA ALA A 92 -9.81 0.65 -19.08
C ALA A 92 -11.03 -0.17 -18.61
N PRO A 93 -11.26 -1.37 -19.18
CA PRO A 93 -12.36 -2.24 -18.77
C PRO A 93 -12.19 -2.71 -17.31
N ALA A 94 -13.29 -3.14 -16.68
CA ALA A 94 -13.27 -3.67 -15.32
C ALA A 94 -12.35 -4.90 -15.14
N SER A 95 -12.12 -5.66 -16.22
CA SER A 95 -11.19 -6.79 -16.27
C SER A 95 -9.72 -6.41 -16.32
N ALA A 96 -9.39 -5.13 -16.58
CA ALA A 96 -8.00 -4.69 -16.65
C ALA A 96 -7.28 -4.89 -15.31
N VAL A 97 -6.07 -5.41 -15.37
CA VAL A 97 -5.24 -5.65 -14.18
C VAL A 97 -4.54 -4.35 -13.81
N VAL A 98 -4.74 -3.90 -12.57
CA VAL A 98 -4.06 -2.74 -12.01
C VAL A 98 -3.01 -3.23 -11.02
N THR A 99 -1.76 -2.85 -11.22
CA THR A 99 -0.72 -3.07 -10.20
C THR A 99 -0.37 -1.73 -9.59
N VAL A 100 -0.55 -1.59 -8.28
CA VAL A 100 -0.11 -0.42 -7.52
C VAL A 100 1.17 -0.82 -6.79
N TYR A 101 2.26 -0.12 -7.09
CA TYR A 101 3.57 -0.31 -6.46
C TYR A 101 3.73 0.71 -5.34
N GLY A 102 4.24 0.26 -4.21
CA GLY A 102 4.54 1.11 -3.08
C GLY A 102 5.69 0.58 -2.24
N GLU A 103 5.99 1.35 -1.20
CA GLU A 103 6.98 0.98 -0.20
C GLU A 103 6.26 0.65 1.10
N LEU A 104 6.49 -0.56 1.62
CA LEU A 104 6.11 -0.93 2.99
C LEU A 104 7.19 -0.39 3.94
N ALA A 105 6.79 0.38 4.95
CA ALA A 105 7.71 1.06 5.86
C ALA A 105 7.09 1.21 7.27
N GLY A 106 7.87 1.76 8.20
CA GLY A 106 7.44 1.99 9.58
C GLY A 106 7.68 0.77 10.49
N GLY A 107 6.79 0.60 11.46
CA GLY A 107 6.90 -0.42 12.51
C GLY A 107 7.74 -0.01 13.73
N ARG A 108 8.32 1.21 13.71
CA ARG A 108 9.01 1.80 14.86
C ARG A 108 9.14 3.31 14.69
N TYR A 109 8.91 4.04 15.78
CA TYR A 109 9.16 5.48 15.85
C TYR A 109 9.73 5.85 17.23
N PRO A 110 11.05 6.04 17.37
CA PRO A 110 11.73 6.16 18.65
C PRO A 110 11.63 7.58 19.25
N HIS A 111 10.40 8.07 19.44
CA HIS A 111 10.14 9.34 20.11
C HIS A 111 9.50 9.10 21.49
N PRO A 112 9.97 9.73 22.58
CA PRO A 112 9.43 9.48 23.94
C PRO A 112 7.93 9.71 24.10
N GLY A 113 7.37 10.66 23.34
CA GLY A 113 5.93 10.97 23.31
C GLY A 113 5.10 10.16 22.32
N VAL A 114 5.68 9.16 21.64
CA VAL A 114 4.95 8.31 20.69
C VAL A 114 4.98 6.87 21.19
N PRO A 115 3.83 6.29 21.57
CA PRO A 115 3.77 4.90 22.00
C PRO A 115 4.24 3.95 20.88
N ALA A 116 4.97 2.90 21.28
CA ALA A 116 5.30 1.82 20.36
C ALA A 116 4.04 1.02 20.00
N THR A 117 3.96 0.53 18.76
CA THR A 117 2.90 -0.39 18.35
C THR A 117 3.26 -1.80 18.84
N PRO A 118 2.40 -2.45 19.64
CA PRO A 118 2.66 -3.81 20.10
C PRO A 118 2.85 -4.79 18.94
N GLY A 119 3.90 -5.61 19.02
CA GLY A 119 4.20 -6.65 18.03
C GLY A 119 4.65 -6.14 16.66
N ALA A 120 4.89 -4.83 16.49
CA ALA A 120 5.45 -4.27 15.28
C ALA A 120 6.98 -4.24 15.36
N ASP A 121 7.62 -4.71 14.29
CA ASP A 121 9.06 -4.60 14.08
C ASP A 121 9.34 -3.60 12.96
N PRO A 122 10.46 -2.85 13.03
CA PRO A 122 10.84 -1.95 11.97
C PRO A 122 11.13 -2.70 10.67
N VAL A 123 10.52 -2.26 9.57
CA VAL A 123 10.82 -2.80 8.23
C VAL A 123 12.28 -2.54 7.86
N GLN A 124 12.78 -1.36 8.22
CA GLN A 124 14.17 -0.93 8.09
C GLN A 124 14.56 -0.03 9.26
N THR A 125 15.86 0.17 9.48
CA THR A 125 16.39 1.04 10.54
C THR A 125 17.05 2.29 9.95
N GLY A 126 17.31 3.29 10.80
CA GLY A 126 18.05 4.50 10.44
C GLY A 126 17.19 5.63 9.87
N VAL A 127 16.04 5.33 9.26
CA VAL A 127 14.99 6.33 8.96
C VAL A 127 13.67 5.88 9.57
N TRP A 128 13.10 6.73 10.44
CA TRP A 128 11.91 6.39 11.22
C TRP A 128 10.69 7.14 10.68
N TYR A 129 9.66 6.40 10.28
CA TYR A 129 8.49 6.98 9.60
C TYR A 129 7.24 7.01 10.47
N ALA A 130 6.92 5.89 11.12
CA ALA A 130 5.71 5.73 11.92
C ALA A 130 5.85 4.57 12.91
N PRO A 131 5.13 4.60 14.05
CA PRO A 131 5.17 3.51 15.03
C PRO A 131 4.51 2.23 14.50
N GLY A 132 3.52 2.35 13.61
CA GLY A 132 2.88 1.23 12.92
C GLY A 132 3.42 1.03 11.50
N LEU A 133 2.97 -0.04 10.84
CA LEU A 133 3.25 -0.27 9.43
C LEU A 133 2.43 0.67 8.54
N LEU A 134 3.05 1.11 7.44
CA LEU A 134 2.44 1.90 6.40
C LEU A 134 2.82 1.33 5.05
N TRP A 135 1.91 1.43 4.09
CA TRP A 135 2.21 1.20 2.69
C TRP A 135 1.96 2.48 1.89
N LEU A 136 2.98 2.92 1.17
CA LEU A 136 3.01 4.21 0.50
C LEU A 136 3.10 3.99 -1.01
N PRO A 137 2.00 4.12 -1.76
CA PRO A 137 2.04 4.01 -3.21
C PRO A 137 2.99 5.04 -3.81
N PHE A 138 3.84 4.59 -4.72
CA PHE A 138 4.73 5.46 -5.47
C PHE A 138 4.58 5.31 -6.97
N ASP A 139 3.98 4.24 -7.50
CA ASP A 139 3.69 4.08 -8.94
C ASP A 139 2.51 3.14 -9.17
N ALA A 140 1.94 3.16 -10.37
CA ALA A 140 0.95 2.18 -10.78
C ALA A 140 0.98 1.91 -12.28
N THR A 141 0.47 0.74 -12.66
CA THR A 141 0.22 0.35 -14.04
C THR A 141 -1.20 -0.19 -14.21
N VAL A 142 -1.82 0.10 -15.35
CA VAL A 142 -3.06 -0.54 -15.83
C VAL A 142 -2.72 -1.35 -17.08
N THR A 143 -3.04 -2.64 -17.07
CA THR A 143 -2.78 -3.56 -18.19
C THR A 143 -4.10 -4.12 -18.70
N ASP A 144 -4.35 -3.90 -20.00
CA ASP A 144 -5.47 -4.42 -20.77
C ASP A 144 -4.97 -5.06 -22.08
N ASP A 145 -5.88 -5.41 -22.99
CA ASP A 145 -5.54 -5.98 -24.31
C ASP A 145 -4.64 -5.06 -25.16
N GLY A 146 -4.66 -3.75 -24.89
CA GLY A 146 -3.78 -2.75 -25.51
C GLY A 146 -2.39 -2.65 -24.85
N GLY A 147 -2.08 -3.53 -23.91
CA GLY A 147 -0.81 -3.61 -23.19
C GLY A 147 -0.72 -2.68 -21.97
N THR A 148 0.46 -2.67 -21.34
CA THR A 148 0.68 -1.95 -20.09
C THR A 148 0.81 -0.44 -20.29
N ARG A 149 0.04 0.30 -19.48
CA ARG A 149 0.08 1.76 -19.33
C ARG A 149 0.57 2.11 -17.93
N TRP A 150 1.63 2.91 -17.84
CA TRP A 150 2.07 3.57 -16.62
C TRP A 150 1.17 4.76 -16.29
N ILE A 151 0.82 4.89 -15.02
CA ILE A 151 -0.04 5.96 -14.51
C ILE A 151 0.78 7.21 -14.19
N GLY A 152 0.23 8.37 -14.57
CA GLY A 152 0.80 9.67 -14.22
C GLY A 152 0.74 9.93 -12.72
N ASP A 153 1.72 10.67 -12.20
CA ASP A 153 1.87 10.91 -10.77
C ASP A 153 0.64 11.57 -10.14
N ARG A 154 0.11 12.62 -10.78
CA ARG A 154 -1.07 13.34 -10.29
C ARG A 154 -2.30 12.44 -10.23
N THR A 155 -2.52 11.63 -11.26
CA THR A 155 -3.60 10.64 -11.31
C THR A 155 -3.47 9.62 -10.18
N LEU A 156 -2.27 9.06 -9.98
CA LEU A 156 -2.03 8.11 -8.89
C LEU A 156 -2.32 8.74 -7.52
N ARG A 157 -1.80 9.94 -7.26
CA ARG A 157 -2.02 10.62 -5.98
C ARG A 157 -3.48 10.95 -5.73
N ALA A 158 -4.23 11.36 -6.77
CA ALA A 158 -5.66 11.62 -6.66
C ALA A 158 -6.45 10.33 -6.34
N ALA A 159 -6.19 9.24 -7.08
CA ALA A 159 -6.82 7.94 -6.85
C ALA A 159 -6.47 7.35 -5.48
N ALA A 160 -5.21 7.49 -5.05
CA ALA A 160 -4.76 7.06 -3.72
C ALA A 160 -5.46 7.86 -2.63
N ALA A 161 -5.55 9.19 -2.75
CA ALA A 161 -6.21 10.04 -1.76
C ALA A 161 -7.72 9.73 -1.64
N GLU A 162 -8.40 9.49 -2.76
CA GLU A 162 -9.81 9.05 -2.77
C GLU A 162 -9.98 7.69 -2.05
N ALA A 163 -8.98 6.83 -2.17
CA ALA A 163 -8.91 5.55 -1.46
C ALA A 163 -8.35 5.66 -0.03
N GLY A 164 -8.16 6.86 0.52
CA GLY A 164 -7.61 7.06 1.87
C GLY A 164 -6.15 6.60 2.03
N LEU A 165 -5.42 6.43 0.93
CA LEU A 165 -4.00 6.07 0.90
C LEU A 165 -3.13 7.32 0.80
N LEU A 166 -2.00 7.30 1.51
CA LEU A 166 -0.97 8.32 1.42
C LEU A 166 0.14 7.84 0.48
N CYS A 167 0.41 8.58 -0.60
CA CYS A 167 1.56 8.32 -1.45
C CYS A 167 2.87 8.76 -0.80
N VAL A 168 4.00 8.27 -1.33
CA VAL A 168 5.33 8.78 -0.95
C VAL A 168 5.41 10.30 -1.12
N PRO A 169 6.07 11.04 -0.21
CA PRO A 169 6.09 12.51 -0.23
C PRO A 169 6.57 13.09 -1.57
N LEU A 170 5.78 13.97 -2.16
CA LEU A 170 6.19 14.78 -3.32
C LEU A 170 7.11 15.91 -2.84
N LEU A 171 8.30 16.00 -3.42
CA LEU A 171 9.29 17.04 -3.09
C LEU A 171 9.18 18.22 -4.04
N ALA A 172 9.05 17.97 -5.35
CA ALA A 172 8.89 18.99 -6.37
C ALA A 172 8.35 18.41 -7.68
N GLU A 173 7.75 19.28 -8.50
CA GLU A 173 7.30 19.02 -9.87
C GLU A 173 7.90 20.11 -10.78
N GLY A 174 8.39 19.74 -11.96
CA GLY A 174 8.95 20.70 -12.91
C GLY A 174 9.94 20.11 -13.92
N PRO A 175 10.70 20.98 -14.61
CA PRO A 175 11.74 20.56 -15.55
C PRO A 175 12.82 19.71 -14.87
N LEU A 176 13.31 18.68 -15.59
CA LEU A 176 14.31 17.75 -15.07
C LEU A 176 15.57 18.45 -14.52
N ALA A 177 16.06 19.49 -15.20
CA ALA A 177 17.24 20.25 -14.77
C ALA A 177 17.08 20.81 -13.35
N ARG A 178 15.90 21.37 -13.03
CA ARG A 178 15.58 21.88 -11.69
C ARG A 178 15.54 20.76 -10.65
N LEU A 179 14.98 19.60 -11.01
CA LEU A 179 14.87 18.49 -10.05
C LEU A 179 16.22 17.84 -9.75
N GLN A 180 17.17 17.90 -10.69
CA GLN A 180 18.54 17.41 -10.50
C GLN A 180 19.36 18.27 -9.53
N GLU A 181 18.93 19.51 -9.27
CA GLU A 181 19.56 20.45 -8.33
C GLU A 181 19.02 20.32 -6.90
N LEU A 182 18.02 19.47 -6.66
CA LEU A 182 17.45 19.31 -5.32
C LEU A 182 18.48 18.77 -4.32
N PRO A 183 18.50 19.28 -3.08
CA PRO A 183 19.37 18.75 -2.04
C PRO A 183 18.97 17.31 -1.71
N VAL A 184 19.93 16.38 -1.77
CA VAL A 184 19.70 14.97 -1.45
C VAL A 184 19.74 14.67 0.04
N VAL A 185 20.35 15.56 0.84
CA VAL A 185 20.38 15.48 2.31
C VAL A 185 19.28 16.36 2.87
N PHE A 186 18.23 15.76 3.43
CA PHE A 186 17.12 16.49 4.05
C PHE A 186 16.43 15.61 5.10
N PRO A 187 15.78 16.20 6.12
CA PRO A 187 14.92 15.44 7.05
C PRO A 187 13.76 14.78 6.31
N THR A 188 13.43 13.53 6.64
CA THR A 188 12.23 12.88 6.06
C THR A 188 10.98 13.72 6.32
N ARG A 189 10.12 13.86 5.29
CA ARG A 189 8.87 14.64 5.39
C ARG A 189 7.72 13.82 5.94
N LEU A 190 7.81 12.50 5.86
CA LEU A 190 6.68 11.62 6.14
C LEU A 190 6.16 11.72 7.59
N PRO A 191 6.99 11.76 8.65
CA PRO A 191 6.46 11.88 10.00
C PRO A 191 5.62 13.15 10.22
N GLY A 192 6.06 14.29 9.65
CA GLY A 192 5.31 15.54 9.73
C GLY A 192 3.96 15.48 9.00
N LEU A 193 3.89 14.79 7.86
CA LEU A 193 2.63 14.54 7.14
C LEU A 193 1.65 13.66 7.94
N LEU A 194 2.18 12.82 8.84
CA LEU A 194 1.41 11.96 9.73
C LEU A 194 1.07 12.63 11.07
N GLY A 195 1.47 13.90 11.27
CA GLY A 195 1.29 14.61 12.54
C GLY A 195 2.18 14.11 13.68
N LEU A 196 3.26 13.39 13.37
CA LEU A 196 4.20 12.88 14.36
C LEU A 196 5.25 13.95 14.73
N PRO A 197 5.72 13.98 15.99
CA PRO A 197 6.75 14.92 16.43
C PRO A 197 8.08 14.63 15.73
N ALA A 198 8.87 15.68 15.45
CA ALA A 198 10.14 15.54 14.77
C ALA A 198 11.15 14.70 15.58
N LEU A 199 11.98 13.94 14.86
CA LEU A 199 13.13 13.24 15.42
C LEU A 199 14.42 13.93 14.97
N PRO A 200 15.36 14.25 15.88
CA PRO A 200 16.67 14.75 15.51
C PRO A 200 17.38 13.80 14.54
N ASP A 201 18.06 14.37 13.53
CA ASP A 201 18.87 13.64 12.54
C ASP A 201 18.16 12.51 11.79
N ASN A 202 16.83 12.54 11.71
CA ASN A 202 16.03 11.58 10.94
C ASN A 202 16.04 11.96 9.44
N LEU A 203 17.17 11.73 8.78
CA LEU A 203 17.41 12.10 7.39
C LEU A 203 16.80 11.08 6.42
N ALA A 204 16.24 11.56 5.32
CA ALA A 204 15.72 10.71 4.26
C ALA A 204 16.85 9.94 3.54
N GLU A 205 16.52 8.77 2.96
CA GLU A 205 17.48 8.01 2.15
C GLU A 205 17.92 8.78 0.90
N GLY A 206 17.01 9.55 0.31
CA GLY A 206 17.28 10.39 -0.85
C GLY A 206 16.05 10.67 -1.69
N ILE A 207 16.23 10.74 -3.01
CA ILE A 207 15.24 11.20 -3.99
C ILE A 207 15.09 10.19 -5.13
N VAL A 208 13.85 9.99 -5.58
CA VAL A 208 13.54 9.33 -6.87
C VAL A 208 12.94 10.36 -7.81
N VAL A 209 13.48 10.44 -9.03
CA VAL A 209 13.02 11.32 -10.11
C VAL A 209 12.45 10.47 -11.25
N LYS A 210 11.23 10.81 -11.69
CA LYS A 210 10.47 10.08 -12.73
C LYS A 210 9.58 11.04 -13.55
N PRO A 211 9.09 10.64 -14.73
CA PRO A 211 8.15 11.45 -15.51
C PRO A 211 6.86 11.67 -14.74
N ALA A 212 6.34 12.90 -14.79
CA ALA A 212 5.07 13.27 -14.17
C ALA A 212 3.90 12.60 -14.87
N ASP A 213 3.94 12.54 -16.20
CA ASP A 213 2.86 12.00 -17.02
C ASP A 213 2.97 10.48 -17.19
N GLY A 214 1.81 9.86 -17.51
CA GLY A 214 1.74 8.45 -17.85
C GLY A 214 2.37 8.13 -19.21
N SER A 215 2.66 6.86 -19.45
CA SER A 215 3.23 6.39 -20.71
C SER A 215 2.81 4.97 -21.04
N ARG A 216 2.69 4.63 -22.33
CA ARG A 216 2.58 3.24 -22.79
C ARG A 216 3.95 2.66 -23.10
N GLY A 217 4.13 1.37 -22.86
CA GLY A 217 5.35 0.63 -23.19
C GLY A 217 6.12 0.11 -21.96
N PRO A 218 7.17 -0.69 -22.21
CA PRO A 218 7.79 -1.54 -21.19
C PRO A 218 8.69 -0.79 -20.20
N GLY A 219 9.03 0.47 -20.49
CA GLY A 219 10.01 1.23 -19.71
C GLY A 219 9.49 2.56 -19.23
N ARG A 220 9.92 2.94 -18.02
CA ARG A 220 9.75 4.29 -17.46
C ARG A 220 11.12 4.84 -17.06
N PRO A 221 11.59 5.94 -17.68
CA PRO A 221 12.94 6.45 -17.40
C PRO A 221 12.97 7.06 -16.00
N MET A 222 13.69 6.45 -15.07
CA MET A 222 13.75 6.89 -13.67
C MET A 222 15.18 6.92 -13.18
N ALA A 223 15.46 7.81 -12.24
CA ALA A 223 16.74 7.86 -11.54
C ALA A 223 16.51 7.97 -10.04
N LYS A 224 17.44 7.43 -9.28
CA LYS A 224 17.51 7.62 -7.83
C LYS A 224 18.85 8.23 -7.45
N VAL A 225 18.82 9.13 -6.48
CA VAL A 225 20.00 9.71 -5.86
C VAL A 225 19.85 9.50 -4.36
N LYS A 226 20.82 8.83 -3.75
CA LYS A 226 20.86 8.61 -2.30
C LYS A 226 21.82 9.60 -1.65
N GLN A 227 21.58 9.93 -0.39
CA GLN A 227 22.53 10.73 0.36
C GLN A 227 23.83 9.94 0.61
N PRO A 228 25.03 10.56 0.59
CA PRO A 228 26.30 9.85 0.62
C PRO A 228 26.52 8.95 1.85
N ALA A 229 26.21 9.46 3.05
CA ALA A 229 26.37 8.74 4.31
C ALA A 229 25.40 7.56 4.46
N PHE A 230 24.43 7.38 3.56
CA PHE A 230 23.44 6.29 3.65
C PHE A 230 24.07 4.91 3.49
N ALA A 231 25.11 4.80 2.67
CA ALA A 231 25.78 3.53 2.43
C ALA A 231 26.84 3.19 3.49
N GLU A 232 27.26 4.18 4.29
CA GLU A 232 28.40 4.08 5.20
C GLU A 232 27.98 3.96 6.66
N ASP A 233 26.77 4.38 7.01
CA ASP A 233 26.28 4.43 8.38
C ASP A 233 25.56 3.13 8.78
N GLU A 234 26.09 2.45 9.80
CA GLU A 234 25.59 1.18 10.32
C GLU A 234 24.13 1.25 10.78
N ARG A 235 23.60 2.44 11.09
CA ARG A 235 22.20 2.62 11.49
C ARG A 235 21.22 2.17 10.40
N TYR A 236 21.63 2.11 9.14
CA TYR A 236 20.80 1.66 8.01
C TYR A 236 20.88 0.14 7.74
N ASP A 237 21.73 -0.61 8.45
CA ASP A 237 21.89 -2.08 8.30
C ASP A 237 21.50 -2.85 9.57
N GLY A 238 20.67 -2.24 10.42
CA GLY A 238 20.25 -2.81 11.70
C GLY A 238 18.98 -3.66 11.65
N SER A 239 18.37 -3.84 10.46
CA SER A 239 17.14 -4.62 10.32
C SER A 239 17.39 -6.11 10.56
N ARG A 240 16.42 -6.79 11.18
CA ARG A 240 16.49 -8.23 11.47
C ARG A 240 15.45 -8.97 10.63
N PRO A 241 15.68 -10.26 10.31
CA PRO A 241 14.64 -11.09 9.71
C PRO A 241 13.38 -11.05 10.57
N TYR A 242 12.25 -10.75 9.93
CA TYR A 242 10.96 -10.71 10.60
C TYR A 242 10.57 -12.13 11.07
N GLN A 243 10.06 -12.24 12.28
CA GLN A 243 9.58 -13.51 12.83
C GLN A 243 8.06 -13.43 13.04
N ALA A 244 7.31 -14.16 12.22
CA ALA A 244 5.87 -14.24 12.37
C ALA A 244 5.49 -14.99 13.66
N PRO A 245 4.49 -14.53 14.42
CA PRO A 245 3.95 -15.28 15.54
C PRO A 245 3.23 -16.55 15.03
N PRO A 246 3.19 -17.64 15.82
CA PRO A 246 2.60 -18.91 15.40
C PRO A 246 1.14 -18.82 14.95
N ASP A 247 0.36 -17.95 15.59
CA ASP A 247 -1.08 -17.77 15.31
C ASP A 247 -1.36 -16.78 14.16
N GLY A 248 -0.31 -16.30 13.48
CA GLY A 248 -0.39 -15.26 12.45
C GLY A 248 -0.44 -13.85 13.02
N VAL A 249 -0.02 -12.87 12.22
CA VAL A 249 0.25 -11.50 12.71
C VAL A 249 -1.01 -10.73 13.09
N ALA A 250 -2.16 -11.17 12.58
CA ALA A 250 -3.49 -10.67 12.90
C ALA A 250 -4.23 -11.54 13.93
N GLY A 251 -3.56 -12.51 14.55
CA GLY A 251 -4.17 -13.49 15.46
C GLY A 251 -4.95 -14.61 14.76
N VAL A 252 -4.87 -14.66 13.43
CA VAL A 252 -5.34 -15.77 12.59
C VAL A 252 -4.31 -16.06 11.49
N PRO A 253 -4.24 -17.29 10.96
CA PRO A 253 -3.35 -17.61 9.84
C PRO A 253 -3.62 -16.73 8.61
N GLY A 254 -2.57 -16.36 7.89
CA GLY A 254 -2.62 -15.45 6.75
C GLY A 254 -3.59 -15.87 5.64
N TRP A 255 -3.74 -17.18 5.39
CA TRP A 255 -4.70 -17.68 4.41
C TRP A 255 -6.15 -17.39 4.82
N LEU A 256 -6.47 -17.53 6.11
CA LEU A 256 -7.80 -17.30 6.65
C LEU A 256 -8.12 -15.80 6.61
N LEU A 257 -7.13 -14.98 6.95
CA LEU A 257 -7.21 -13.52 6.82
C LEU A 257 -7.43 -13.09 5.37
N ALA A 258 -6.67 -13.66 4.42
CA ALA A 258 -6.81 -13.37 3.00
C ALA A 258 -8.20 -13.73 2.48
N HIS A 259 -8.69 -14.92 2.85
CA HIS A 259 -10.02 -15.39 2.49
C HIS A 259 -11.12 -14.46 3.01
N GLY A 260 -11.11 -14.14 4.31
CA GLY A 260 -12.07 -13.19 4.90
C GLY A 260 -11.96 -11.78 4.31
N THR A 261 -10.75 -11.31 3.98
CA THR A 261 -10.53 -10.01 3.33
C THR A 261 -11.16 -9.97 1.93
N GLY A 262 -11.10 -11.08 1.18
CA GLY A 262 -11.71 -11.19 -0.14
C GLY A 262 -13.25 -11.00 -0.13
N LEU A 263 -13.88 -11.22 1.02
CA LEU A 263 -15.32 -11.02 1.20
C LEU A 263 -15.71 -9.56 1.50
N LEU A 264 -14.75 -8.67 1.73
CA LEU A 264 -15.00 -7.24 1.97
C LEU A 264 -15.29 -6.51 0.65
N THR A 265 -16.54 -6.61 0.17
CA THR A 265 -16.96 -6.10 -1.14
C THR A 265 -18.00 -4.97 -1.05
N PRO A 266 -18.11 -4.08 -2.04
CA PRO A 266 -19.16 -3.06 -2.08
C PRO A 266 -20.58 -3.64 -1.96
N ALA A 267 -20.82 -4.84 -2.51
CA ALA A 267 -22.09 -5.53 -2.37
C ALA A 267 -22.40 -5.88 -0.90
N ARG A 268 -21.40 -6.34 -0.14
CA ARG A 268 -21.57 -6.63 1.29
C ARG A 268 -21.85 -5.36 2.11
N ALA A 269 -21.17 -4.26 1.77
CA ALA A 269 -21.47 -2.96 2.38
C ALA A 269 -22.91 -2.51 2.10
N ALA A 270 -23.36 -2.61 0.85
CA ALA A 270 -24.74 -2.30 0.47
C ALA A 270 -25.77 -3.17 1.21
N SER A 271 -25.49 -4.48 1.39
CA SER A 271 -26.33 -5.37 2.19
C SER A 271 -26.41 -4.95 3.66
N ALA A 272 -25.28 -4.59 4.27
CA ALA A 272 -25.25 -4.10 5.64
C ALA A 272 -26.03 -2.77 5.79
N VAL A 273 -25.91 -1.86 4.83
CA VAL A 273 -26.68 -0.61 4.76
C VAL A 273 -28.18 -0.88 4.61
N SER A 274 -28.56 -1.85 3.77
CA SER A 274 -29.96 -2.26 3.61
C SER A 274 -30.55 -2.82 4.92
N LYS A 275 -29.75 -3.61 5.64
CA LYS A 275 -30.14 -4.23 6.92
C LYS A 275 -30.24 -3.23 8.08
N LEU A 276 -29.25 -2.35 8.22
CA LEU A 276 -29.13 -1.45 9.37
C LEU A 276 -29.68 -0.04 9.12
N GLY A 277 -29.82 0.36 7.86
CA GLY A 277 -30.27 1.68 7.44
C GLY A 277 -29.14 2.60 6.96
N PRO A 278 -29.46 3.58 6.09
CA PRO A 278 -28.47 4.45 5.43
C PRO A 278 -27.82 5.50 6.34
N CYS A 279 -28.40 5.74 7.52
CA CYS A 279 -27.89 6.71 8.51
C CYS A 279 -27.03 6.05 9.61
N THR A 280 -26.81 4.73 9.54
CA THR A 280 -26.05 3.98 10.54
C THR A 280 -24.59 4.45 10.58
N PRO A 281 -24.01 4.67 11.78
CA PRO A 281 -22.62 5.05 11.91
C PRO A 281 -21.66 4.07 11.21
N PRO A 282 -20.56 4.54 10.60
CA PRO A 282 -19.62 3.66 9.90
C PRO A 282 -19.02 2.54 10.76
N GLY A 283 -18.88 2.77 12.08
CA GLY A 283 -18.38 1.75 13.01
C GLY A 283 -19.36 0.57 13.17
N ASP A 284 -20.65 0.86 13.28
CA ASP A 284 -21.69 -0.17 13.43
C ASP A 284 -21.88 -0.94 12.11
N LEU A 285 -21.82 -0.24 10.97
CA LEU A 285 -21.79 -0.88 9.65
C LEU A 285 -20.56 -1.77 9.49
N ALA A 286 -19.38 -1.31 9.92
CA ALA A 286 -18.15 -2.11 9.86
C ALA A 286 -18.25 -3.39 10.70
N ALA A 287 -18.83 -3.30 11.90
CA ALA A 287 -19.04 -4.47 12.75
C ALA A 287 -19.99 -5.49 12.09
N GLU A 288 -21.06 -5.03 11.43
CA GLU A 288 -21.95 -5.90 10.68
C GLU A 288 -21.27 -6.54 9.46
N ILE A 289 -20.54 -5.77 8.66
CA ILE A 289 -19.80 -6.27 7.49
C ILE A 289 -18.77 -7.33 7.91
N ALA A 290 -18.01 -7.06 8.99
CA ALA A 290 -16.99 -7.99 9.49
C ALA A 290 -17.62 -9.29 10.03
N ARG A 291 -18.73 -9.18 10.77
CA ARG A 291 -19.48 -10.33 11.27
C ARG A 291 -20.02 -11.18 10.11
N ASP A 292 -20.72 -10.56 9.17
CA ASP A 292 -21.32 -11.24 8.02
C ASP A 292 -20.26 -11.96 7.16
N ALA A 293 -19.12 -11.31 6.90
CA ALA A 293 -17.98 -11.96 6.25
C ALA A 293 -17.44 -13.15 7.05
N THR A 294 -17.27 -13.01 8.38
CA THR A 294 -16.77 -14.07 9.26
C THR A 294 -17.73 -15.26 9.34
N GLU A 295 -19.05 -15.01 9.38
CA GLU A 295 -20.08 -16.04 9.33
C GLU A 295 -20.05 -16.83 8.02
N GLU A 296 -19.81 -16.15 6.89
CA GLU A 296 -19.65 -16.80 5.60
C GLU A 296 -18.42 -17.69 5.55
N VAL A 297 -17.26 -17.20 6.00
CA VAL A 297 -16.04 -18.01 6.13
C VAL A 297 -16.28 -19.24 7.02
N ALA A 298 -16.91 -19.05 8.19
CA ALA A 298 -17.19 -20.15 9.10
C ALA A 298 -18.11 -21.20 8.46
N ARG A 299 -19.12 -20.78 7.70
CA ARG A 299 -20.03 -21.70 7.00
C ARG A 299 -19.31 -22.48 5.91
N GLU A 300 -18.49 -21.81 5.11
CA GLU A 300 -17.72 -22.44 4.02
C GLU A 300 -16.72 -23.48 4.52
N LEU A 301 -16.13 -23.25 5.70
CA LEU A 301 -15.17 -24.16 6.32
C LEU A 301 -15.85 -25.28 7.16
N GLY A 302 -17.18 -25.29 7.27
CA GLY A 302 -17.91 -26.25 8.11
C GLY A 302 -17.83 -25.96 9.62
N GLY A 303 -17.39 -24.75 9.98
CA GLY A 303 -17.23 -24.26 11.34
C GLY A 303 -15.89 -23.56 11.56
N LEU A 304 -15.87 -22.62 12.50
CA LEU A 304 -14.65 -22.08 13.11
C LEU A 304 -14.81 -22.19 14.63
N ASP A 305 -13.73 -22.47 15.35
CA ASP A 305 -13.76 -22.38 16.80
C ASP A 305 -13.99 -20.91 17.25
N GLY A 306 -14.50 -20.72 18.46
CA GLY A 306 -14.88 -19.39 18.96
C GLY A 306 -13.71 -18.42 19.16
N THR A 307 -12.47 -18.90 19.19
CA THR A 307 -11.28 -18.04 19.26
C THR A 307 -10.91 -17.55 17.86
N ALA A 308 -10.80 -18.45 16.89
CA ALA A 308 -10.52 -18.13 15.50
C ALA A 308 -11.61 -17.24 14.88
N TYR A 309 -12.89 -17.50 15.21
CA TYR A 309 -14.01 -16.66 14.75
C TYR A 309 -13.84 -15.21 15.23
N ARG A 310 -13.61 -14.99 16.53
CA ARG A 310 -13.47 -13.64 17.10
C ARG A 310 -12.22 -12.93 16.60
N ALA A 311 -11.12 -13.66 16.45
CA ALA A 311 -9.88 -13.10 15.93
C ALA A 311 -10.02 -12.67 14.46
N LEU A 312 -10.69 -13.48 13.62
CA LEU A 312 -10.98 -13.12 12.24
C LEU A 312 -11.92 -11.90 12.17
N GLU A 313 -13.02 -11.91 12.93
CA GLU A 313 -13.96 -10.78 12.95
C GLU A 313 -13.22 -9.47 13.29
N GLU A 314 -12.42 -9.47 14.36
CA GLU A 314 -11.65 -8.29 14.79
C GLU A 314 -10.63 -7.86 13.73
N ALA A 315 -9.90 -8.81 13.12
CA ALA A 315 -8.94 -8.51 12.08
C ALA A 315 -9.59 -7.83 10.86
N LEU A 316 -10.80 -8.25 10.47
CA LEU A 316 -11.53 -7.70 9.33
C LEU A 316 -12.12 -6.30 9.59
N ARG A 317 -12.28 -5.86 10.85
CA ARG A 317 -12.94 -4.59 11.19
C ARG A 317 -12.30 -3.38 10.54
N THR A 318 -10.98 -3.34 10.43
CA THR A 318 -10.28 -2.20 9.82
C THR A 318 -10.59 -2.07 8.32
N GLY A 319 -10.65 -3.20 7.59
CA GLY A 319 -11.08 -3.25 6.21
C GLY A 319 -12.56 -2.93 6.03
N ALA A 320 -13.41 -3.51 6.88
CA ALA A 320 -14.84 -3.23 6.89
C ALA A 320 -15.14 -1.74 7.15
N LEU A 321 -14.37 -1.09 8.03
CA LEU A 321 -14.50 0.34 8.30
C LEU A 321 -14.09 1.21 7.11
N ALA A 322 -13.00 0.86 6.41
CA ALA A 322 -12.62 1.55 5.18
C ALA A 322 -13.75 1.43 4.13
N LEU A 323 -14.28 0.21 3.97
CA LEU A 323 -15.35 -0.08 3.03
C LEU A 323 -16.64 0.70 3.36
N ALA A 324 -17.06 0.71 4.62
CA ALA A 324 -18.23 1.46 5.08
C ALA A 324 -18.08 2.98 4.84
N ARG A 325 -16.87 3.52 5.01
CA ARG A 325 -16.56 4.93 4.72
C ARG A 325 -16.64 5.22 3.22
N PHE A 326 -16.14 4.33 2.37
CA PHE A 326 -16.23 4.50 0.92
C PHE A 326 -17.66 4.42 0.41
N ASP A 327 -18.46 3.48 0.92
CA ASP A 327 -19.89 3.41 0.61
C ASP A 327 -20.60 4.72 1.01
N ALA A 328 -20.34 5.21 2.23
CA ALA A 328 -20.93 6.46 2.70
C ALA A 328 -20.50 7.68 1.87
N ALA A 329 -19.27 7.68 1.34
CA ALA A 329 -18.79 8.73 0.43
C ALA A 329 -19.48 8.62 -0.94
N ASP A 330 -19.60 7.42 -1.51
CA ASP A 330 -20.24 7.18 -2.80
C ASP A 330 -21.72 7.58 -2.80
N ARG A 331 -22.43 7.39 -1.68
CA ARG A 331 -23.83 7.81 -1.55
C ARG A 331 -24.03 9.33 -1.46
N ARG A 332 -22.96 10.10 -1.23
CA ARG A 332 -23.00 11.58 -1.12
C ARG A 332 -22.51 12.29 -2.38
N ALA A 333 -21.80 11.58 -3.26
CA ALA A 333 -21.28 12.10 -4.52
C ALA A 333 -22.38 12.15 -5.60
#